data_AF-A0A4Y7K030-F1
#
_entry.id   AF-A0A4Y7K030-F1
#
_cell.length_a   1.000
_cell.length_b   1.000
_cell.length_c   1.000
_cell.angle_alpha   90.00
_cell.angle_beta   90.00
_cell.angle_gamma   90.00
#
_symmetry.space_group_name_H-M   'P 1'
#
loop_
_entity.id
_entity.type
_entity.pdbx_description
1 polymer ?
#
loop_
_entity_poly.entity_id
_entity_poly.type
_entity_poly.pdbx_seq_one_letter_code
_entity_poly.pdbx_strand_id
1 'polypeptide(L)'
;MAKKFTNHRNKLVEHFKSFGTIEEARMNPHRNVSQDSWNYLCDWFSSATFQKRSLAGSNNRAKVPYNHCRGSLPFVVHRELKKAQEVQLIYIKTFHDTHTHKVKNSDDEDEVQWISKEAQIRHGSQPPEELAIFNEVTGAKKYKRQRVSSASSSDGVVNEFRDLIEILNEKIKSQEDQILKYQDEIKEMKDENQKMKDDNAAFKEDMLSRLGFAPAMYNNLPIPPQEHN
;
A
#
# COMPACT_ATOMS: atom_id res chain seq x y z
N MET A 1 32.49 16.98 -8.11
CA MET A 1 31.92 15.69 -7.64
C MET A 1 31.10 15.93 -6.38
N ALA A 2 29.78 15.73 -6.42
CA ALA A 2 28.95 15.82 -5.23
C ALA A 2 29.37 14.74 -4.21
N LYS A 3 29.57 15.10 -2.93
CA LYS A 3 29.80 14.13 -1.85
C LYS A 3 28.61 13.16 -1.85
N LYS A 4 28.82 11.94 -2.34
CA LYS A 4 27.84 10.86 -2.18
C LYS A 4 27.53 10.77 -0.69
N PHE A 5 26.26 10.89 -0.32
CA PHE A 5 25.83 10.60 1.03
C PHE A 5 26.10 9.12 1.30
N THR A 6 27.28 8.81 1.83
CA THR A 6 27.69 7.45 2.14
C THR A 6 27.09 7.10 3.49
N ASN A 7 26.05 6.25 3.44
CA ASN A 7 25.44 5.66 4.63
C ASN A 7 26.53 5.08 5.53
N HIS A 8 26.47 5.34 6.83
CA HIS A 8 27.46 4.85 7.81
C HIS A 8 27.72 3.35 7.65
N ARG A 9 26.69 2.55 7.36
CA ARG A 9 26.81 1.12 7.05
C ARG A 9 27.74 0.83 5.87
N ASN A 10 27.68 1.63 4.80
CA ASN A 10 28.55 1.45 3.64
C ASN A 10 30.01 1.73 4.01
N LYS A 11 30.28 2.75 4.83
CA LYS A 11 31.63 3.05 5.32
C LYS A 11 32.22 1.88 6.12
N LEU A 12 31.41 1.26 6.97
CA LEU A 12 31.84 0.08 7.73
C LEU A 12 32.15 -1.12 6.83
N VAL A 13 31.33 -1.35 5.80
CA VAL A 13 31.57 -2.43 4.82
C VAL A 13 32.79 -2.15 3.95
N GLU A 14 33.01 -0.90 3.53
CA GLU A 14 34.20 -0.49 2.78
C GLU A 14 35.48 -0.67 3.61
N HIS A 15 35.45 -0.24 4.87
CA HIS A 15 36.55 -0.47 5.82
C HIS A 15 36.81 -1.95 6.07
N PHE A 16 35.77 -2.77 6.23
CA PHE A 16 35.96 -4.23 6.33
C PHE A 16 36.60 -4.83 5.07
N LYS A 17 36.19 -4.37 3.88
CA LYS A 17 36.69 -4.86 2.59
C LYS A 17 38.10 -4.38 2.23
N SER A 18 38.65 -3.38 2.93
CA SER A 18 40.04 -2.97 2.68
C SER A 18 41.06 -3.96 3.23
N PHE A 19 40.63 -4.89 4.11
CA PHE A 19 41.47 -5.95 4.65
C PHE A 19 41.30 -7.25 3.86
N GLY A 20 42.38 -8.02 3.75
CA GLY A 20 42.38 -9.29 3.01
C GLY A 20 41.82 -10.46 3.82
N THR A 21 41.98 -10.41 5.15
CA THR A 21 41.54 -11.46 6.07
C THR A 21 40.66 -10.91 7.19
N ILE A 22 39.87 -11.81 7.79
CA ILE A 22 38.97 -11.46 8.90
C ILE A 22 39.79 -11.13 10.16
N GLU A 23 40.90 -11.84 10.41
CA GLU A 23 41.74 -11.54 11.57
C GLU A 23 42.36 -10.14 11.48
N GLU A 24 42.85 -9.76 10.30
CA GLU A 24 43.40 -8.43 10.05
C GLU A 24 42.32 -7.34 10.23
N ALA A 25 41.11 -7.59 9.74
CA ALA A 25 39.99 -6.69 9.92
C ALA A 25 39.65 -6.50 11.40
N ARG A 26 39.59 -7.59 12.20
CA ARG A 26 39.27 -7.53 13.63
C ARG A 26 40.26 -6.69 14.43
N MET A 27 41.56 -6.75 14.08
CA MET A 27 42.59 -5.95 14.75
C MET A 27 42.52 -4.45 14.46
N ASN A 28 41.76 -4.06 13.42
CA ASN A 28 41.66 -2.68 12.94
C ASN A 28 40.20 -2.18 13.00
N PRO A 29 39.63 -1.93 14.20
CA PRO A 29 38.27 -1.44 14.34
C PRO A 29 38.07 -0.08 13.68
N HIS A 30 36.89 0.14 13.10
CA HIS A 30 36.52 1.42 12.52
C HIS A 30 36.41 2.51 13.63
N ARG A 31 36.95 3.71 13.39
CA ARG A 31 37.11 4.82 14.37
C ARG A 31 35.90 5.12 15.28
N ASN A 32 34.69 4.87 14.79
CA ASN A 32 33.43 5.20 15.49
C ASN A 32 32.68 3.96 16.02
N VAL A 33 33.33 2.80 16.12
CA VAL A 33 32.71 1.54 16.56
C VAL A 33 33.61 0.91 17.64
N SER A 34 33.00 0.43 18.73
CA SER A 34 33.75 -0.29 19.77
C SER A 34 34.29 -1.63 19.25
N GLN A 35 35.34 -2.15 19.89
CA GLN A 35 35.97 -3.41 19.48
C GLN A 35 34.96 -4.58 19.46
N ASP A 36 34.11 -4.71 20.48
CA ASP A 36 33.13 -5.81 20.55
C ASP A 36 32.08 -5.71 19.44
N SER A 37 31.59 -4.50 19.18
CA SER A 37 30.66 -4.25 18.08
C SER A 37 31.32 -4.51 16.72
N TRP A 38 32.60 -4.16 16.59
CA TRP A 38 33.37 -4.40 15.38
C TRP A 38 33.60 -5.89 15.12
N ASN A 39 33.92 -6.66 16.16
CA ASN A 39 34.06 -8.11 16.08
C ASN A 39 32.77 -8.76 15.59
N TYR A 40 31.63 -8.39 16.17
CA TYR A 40 30.31 -8.85 15.71
C TYR A 40 30.04 -8.49 14.24
N LEU A 41 30.39 -7.26 13.83
CA LEU A 41 30.22 -6.82 12.45
C LEU A 41 31.12 -7.60 11.47
N CYS A 42 32.36 -7.90 11.85
CA CYS A 42 33.26 -8.73 11.04
C CYS A 42 32.66 -10.12 10.79
N ASP A 43 32.08 -10.75 11.82
CA ASP A 43 31.40 -12.04 11.70
C ASP A 43 30.17 -11.95 10.80
N TRP A 44 29.37 -10.89 11.01
CA TRP A 44 28.20 -10.63 10.20
C TRP A 44 28.54 -10.38 8.72
N PHE A 45 29.58 -9.60 8.42
CA PHE A 45 30.02 -9.33 7.05
C PHE A 45 30.62 -10.56 6.36
N SER A 46 31.22 -11.45 7.14
CA SER A 46 31.77 -12.73 6.66
C SER A 46 30.70 -13.82 6.49
N SER A 47 29.51 -13.62 7.06
CA SER A 47 28.42 -14.58 6.96
C SER A 47 27.98 -14.81 5.51
N ALA A 48 27.72 -16.08 5.17
CA ALA A 48 27.28 -16.47 3.83
C ALA A 48 25.97 -15.78 3.41
N THR A 49 25.08 -15.51 4.35
CA THR A 49 23.80 -14.81 4.09
C THR A 49 24.03 -13.37 3.65
N PHE A 50 24.93 -12.65 4.33
CA PHE A 50 25.30 -11.29 3.95
C PHE A 50 26.00 -11.24 2.59
N GLN A 51 26.98 -12.12 2.37
CA GLN A 51 27.71 -12.18 1.10
C GLN A 51 26.79 -12.47 -0.09
N LYS A 52 25.89 -13.46 0.03
CA LYS A 52 24.89 -13.78 -1.00
C LYS A 52 24.03 -12.57 -1.36
N ARG A 53 23.51 -11.87 -0.34
CA ARG A 53 22.67 -10.67 -0.55
C ARG A 53 23.46 -9.51 -1.16
N SER A 54 24.70 -9.29 -0.71
CA SER A 54 25.58 -8.23 -1.22
C SER A 54 25.95 -8.47 -2.69
N LEU A 55 26.29 -9.71 -3.05
CA LEU A 55 26.61 -10.09 -4.42
C LEU A 55 25.39 -9.96 -5.34
N ALA A 56 24.22 -10.47 -4.93
CA ALA A 56 22.99 -10.32 -5.70
C ALA A 56 22.64 -8.85 -5.96
N GLY A 57 22.76 -7.99 -4.93
CA GLY A 57 22.54 -6.55 -5.08
C GLY A 57 23.53 -5.89 -6.05
N SER A 58 24.79 -6.32 -6.04
CA SER A 58 25.82 -5.81 -6.95
C SER A 58 25.57 -6.26 -8.40
N ASN A 59 25.24 -7.53 -8.59
CA ASN A 59 24.89 -8.09 -9.90
C ASN A 59 23.64 -7.43 -10.49
N ASN A 60 22.64 -7.15 -9.66
CA ASN A 60 21.43 -6.45 -10.11
C ASN A 60 21.74 -5.00 -10.54
N ARG A 61 22.61 -4.29 -9.81
CA ARG A 61 23.06 -2.95 -10.21
C ARG A 61 23.87 -2.97 -11.51
N ALA A 62 24.71 -3.99 -11.72
CA ALA A 62 25.49 -4.14 -12.95
C ALA A 62 24.60 -4.37 -14.19
N LYS A 63 23.40 -4.93 -14.01
CA LYS A 63 22.40 -5.09 -15.08
C LYS A 63 21.65 -3.80 -15.41
N VAL A 64 21.70 -2.77 -14.55
CA VAL A 64 21.04 -1.49 -14.80
C VAL A 64 21.92 -0.67 -15.75
N PRO A 65 21.47 -0.40 -16.99
CA PRO A 65 22.31 0.21 -18.02
C PRO A 65 22.60 1.69 -17.75
N TYR A 66 21.67 2.40 -17.11
CA TYR A 66 21.83 3.80 -16.71
C TYR A 66 20.87 4.13 -15.56
N ASN A 67 21.23 5.12 -14.74
CA ASN A 67 20.44 5.56 -13.59
C ASN A 67 19.58 6.78 -13.95
N HIS A 68 18.37 6.90 -13.41
CA HIS A 68 17.59 8.13 -13.55
C HIS A 68 18.28 9.35 -12.91
N CYS A 69 18.00 10.56 -13.41
CA CYS A 69 18.70 11.79 -12.99
C CYS A 69 17.87 12.78 -12.18
N ARG A 70 16.58 12.52 -11.96
CA ARG A 70 15.62 13.51 -11.38
C ARG A 70 15.60 13.57 -9.83
N GLY A 71 16.70 13.20 -9.18
CA GLY A 71 16.87 13.37 -7.73
C GLY A 71 16.25 12.25 -6.87
N SER A 72 15.79 12.62 -5.66
CA SER A 72 15.33 11.68 -4.61
C SER A 72 13.89 11.18 -4.78
N LEU A 73 13.11 11.80 -5.67
CA LEU A 73 11.74 11.35 -5.91
C LEU A 73 11.75 10.09 -6.78
N PRO A 74 11.00 9.05 -6.40
CA PRO A 74 10.90 7.85 -7.22
C PRO A 74 10.13 8.15 -8.52
N PHE A 75 10.41 7.36 -9.56
CA PHE A 75 9.77 7.48 -10.88
C PHE A 75 8.23 7.55 -10.81
N VAL A 76 7.64 6.78 -9.88
CA VAL A 76 6.19 6.77 -9.63
C VAL A 76 5.68 8.15 -9.23
N VAL A 77 6.38 8.86 -8.35
CA VAL A 77 5.96 10.19 -7.91
C VAL A 77 6.06 11.18 -9.07
N HIS A 78 7.09 11.11 -9.90
CA HIS A 78 7.16 11.94 -11.11
C HIS A 78 5.99 11.67 -12.06
N ARG A 79 5.58 10.41 -12.20
CA ARG A 79 4.42 10.03 -13.02
C ARG A 79 3.12 10.61 -12.47
N GLU A 80 2.87 10.48 -11.16
CA GLU A 80 1.65 11.03 -10.55
C GLU A 80 1.61 12.56 -10.64
N LEU A 81 2.75 13.24 -10.49
CA LEU A 81 2.83 14.69 -10.72
C LEU A 81 2.48 15.07 -12.16
N LYS A 82 2.90 14.29 -13.16
CA LYS A 82 2.53 14.52 -14.56
C LYS A 82 1.05 14.22 -14.83
N LYS A 83 0.50 13.20 -14.17
CA LYS A 83 -0.93 12.89 -14.24
C LYS A 83 -1.77 14.03 -13.67
N ALA A 84 -1.36 14.63 -12.56
CA ALA A 84 -2.02 15.79 -11.97
C ALA A 84 -1.91 17.06 -12.85
N GLN A 85 -0.89 17.14 -13.72
CA GLN A 85 -0.72 18.20 -14.70
C GLN A 85 -1.47 17.94 -16.01
N GLU A 86 -2.31 16.90 -16.09
CA GLU A 86 -3.10 16.51 -17.28
C GLU A 86 -2.26 16.37 -18.56
N VAL A 87 -1.00 15.96 -18.40
CA VAL A 87 -0.05 15.84 -19.50
C VAL A 87 -0.38 14.61 -20.34
N GLN A 88 -0.59 14.77 -21.65
CA GLN A 88 -0.67 13.66 -22.61
C GLN A 88 0.64 12.84 -22.65
N LEU A 89 0.56 11.53 -22.94
CA LEU A 89 1.72 10.62 -23.02
C LEU A 89 2.55 10.59 -21.74
N ILE A 90 1.87 10.42 -20.60
CA ILE A 90 2.44 10.53 -19.24
C ILE A 90 3.69 9.66 -19.10
N TYR A 91 3.68 8.42 -19.59
CA TYR A 91 4.80 7.49 -19.39
C TYR A 91 6.04 7.93 -20.17
N ILE A 92 5.87 8.26 -21.45
CA ILE A 92 6.96 8.72 -22.34
C ILE A 92 7.56 10.01 -21.79
N LYS A 93 6.72 10.99 -21.45
CA LYS A 93 7.20 12.29 -20.99
C LYS A 93 7.81 12.19 -19.59
N THR A 94 7.31 11.32 -18.71
CA THR A 94 7.96 11.08 -17.41
C THR A 94 9.34 10.46 -17.62
N PHE A 95 9.44 9.44 -18.48
CA PHE A 95 10.70 8.80 -18.82
C PHE A 95 11.71 9.79 -19.39
N HIS A 96 11.32 10.57 -20.39
CA HIS A 96 12.19 11.57 -21.02
C HIS A 96 12.76 12.57 -19.99
N ASP A 97 11.90 13.19 -19.17
CA ASP A 97 12.34 14.15 -18.14
C ASP A 97 13.24 13.51 -17.07
N THR A 98 13.08 12.23 -16.79
CA THR A 98 13.90 11.52 -15.79
C THR A 98 15.24 11.03 -16.33
N HIS A 99 15.41 10.98 -17.66
CA HIS A 99 16.59 10.44 -18.33
C HIS A 99 17.24 11.45 -19.30
N THR A 100 16.90 12.73 -19.16
CA THR A 100 17.57 13.83 -19.85
C THR A 100 17.88 14.95 -18.86
N HIS A 101 18.83 15.82 -19.23
CA HIS A 101 19.15 17.02 -18.49
C HIS A 101 19.32 18.20 -19.47
N LYS A 102 19.04 19.40 -18.99
CA LYS A 102 19.24 20.63 -19.75
C LYS A 102 20.69 21.08 -19.62
N VAL A 103 21.34 21.29 -20.75
CA VAL A 103 22.66 21.89 -20.86
C VAL A 103 22.48 23.32 -21.33
N LYS A 104 22.99 24.27 -20.55
CA LYS A 104 22.98 25.68 -20.93
C LYS A 104 24.03 25.91 -22.00
N ASN A 105 23.58 26.26 -23.21
CA ASN A 105 24.46 26.75 -24.27
C ASN A 105 24.54 28.29 -24.20
N SER A 106 25.52 28.88 -24.89
CA SER A 106 25.74 30.34 -24.89
C SER A 106 24.59 31.14 -25.50
N ASP A 107 23.76 30.49 -26.32
CA ASP A 107 22.79 31.13 -27.22
C ASP A 107 21.34 31.00 -26.71
N ASP A 108 21.13 31.05 -25.40
CA ASP A 108 19.83 31.09 -24.69
C ASP A 108 18.83 29.93 -24.94
N GLU A 109 19.15 28.96 -25.80
CA GLU A 109 18.39 27.73 -26.02
C GLU A 109 18.95 26.59 -25.13
N ASP A 110 18.14 26.11 -24.17
CA ASP A 110 18.48 24.96 -23.33
C ASP A 110 18.50 23.67 -24.19
N GLU A 111 19.68 23.13 -24.48
CA GLU A 111 19.81 21.86 -25.20
C GLU A 111 19.53 20.68 -24.25
N VAL A 112 18.64 19.77 -24.65
CA VAL A 112 18.28 18.59 -23.85
C VAL A 112 19.19 17.42 -24.22
N GLN A 113 20.05 17.01 -23.30
CA GLN A 113 20.98 15.90 -23.49
C GLN A 113 20.59 14.66 -22.68
N TRP A 114 20.69 13.50 -23.32
CA TRP A 114 20.50 12.20 -22.68
C TRP A 114 21.59 11.93 -21.65
N ILE A 115 21.20 11.25 -20.57
CA ILE A 115 22.08 10.95 -19.43
C ILE A 115 23.14 9.88 -19.73
N SER A 116 22.94 9.12 -20.81
CA SER A 116 23.85 8.08 -21.29
C SER A 116 23.67 7.90 -22.80
N LYS A 117 24.78 7.59 -23.48
CA LYS A 117 24.79 7.24 -24.90
C LYS A 117 23.93 6.00 -25.18
N GLU A 118 23.87 5.02 -24.27
CA GLU A 118 22.93 3.89 -24.40
C GLU A 118 21.47 4.30 -24.34
N ALA A 119 21.11 5.30 -23.51
CA ALA A 119 19.74 5.80 -23.43
C ALA A 119 19.36 6.54 -24.71
N GLN A 120 20.30 7.35 -25.24
CA GLN A 120 20.13 8.03 -26.53
C GLN A 120 19.98 7.05 -27.70
N ILE A 121 20.79 5.99 -27.76
CA ILE A 121 20.70 4.99 -28.84
C ILE A 121 19.36 4.25 -28.78
N ARG A 122 18.88 3.91 -27.58
CA ARG A 122 17.62 3.17 -27.41
C ARG A 122 16.36 4.01 -27.63
N HIS A 123 16.40 5.29 -27.31
CA HIS A 123 15.19 6.11 -27.19
C HIS A 123 15.27 7.47 -27.91
N GLY A 124 16.39 7.78 -28.57
CA GLY A 124 16.63 9.05 -29.26
C GLY A 124 16.10 9.13 -30.69
N SER A 125 15.66 8.02 -31.29
CA SER A 125 14.85 8.06 -32.52
C SER A 125 13.37 8.05 -32.15
N GLN A 126 12.53 8.73 -32.95
CA GLN A 126 11.12 9.03 -32.72
C GLN A 126 10.40 8.01 -31.80
N PRO A 127 9.77 8.44 -30.68
CA PRO A 127 9.23 7.52 -29.69
C PRO A 127 8.23 6.56 -30.35
N PRO A 128 8.44 5.23 -30.27
CA PRO A 128 7.42 4.28 -30.65
C PRO A 128 6.12 4.56 -29.89
N GLU A 129 4.97 4.34 -30.52
CA GLU A 129 3.65 4.55 -29.94
C GLU A 129 3.56 3.93 -28.54
N GLU A 130 2.97 4.64 -27.56
CA GLU A 130 2.98 4.27 -26.13
C GLU A 130 2.53 2.82 -25.89
N LEU A 131 1.60 2.34 -26.72
CA LEU A 131 1.11 0.97 -26.71
C LEU A 131 2.16 -0.06 -27.18
N ALA A 132 2.99 0.30 -28.16
CA ALA A 132 4.08 -0.54 -28.66
C ALA A 132 5.18 -0.69 -27.61
N ILE A 133 5.58 0.41 -26.95
CA ILE A 133 6.55 0.38 -25.84
C ILE A 133 5.99 -0.41 -24.65
N PHE A 134 4.73 -0.18 -24.28
CA PHE A 134 4.08 -0.94 -23.22
C PHE A 134 4.08 -2.44 -23.52
N ASN A 135 3.73 -2.83 -24.75
CA ASN A 135 3.73 -4.23 -25.18
C ASN A 135 5.15 -4.82 -25.28
N GLU A 136 6.18 -4.04 -25.61
CA GLU A 136 7.56 -4.52 -25.61
C GLU A 136 8.08 -4.75 -24.17
N VAL A 137 7.87 -3.77 -23.28
CA VAL A 137 8.34 -3.83 -21.88
C VAL A 137 7.56 -4.85 -21.05
N THR A 138 6.27 -5.02 -21.33
CA THR A 138 5.40 -5.97 -20.59
C THR A 138 5.23 -7.32 -21.30
N GLY A 139 5.70 -7.43 -22.55
CA GLY A 139 5.45 -8.53 -23.47
C GLY A 139 4.06 -8.41 -24.11
N ALA A 140 3.97 -8.54 -25.45
CA ALA A 140 2.69 -8.64 -26.16
C ALA A 140 1.86 -9.73 -25.47
N LYS A 141 0.64 -9.37 -25.03
CA LYS A 141 -0.24 -10.21 -24.19
C LYS A 141 -0.30 -11.67 -24.69
N LYS A 142 0.59 -12.51 -24.17
CA LYS A 142 0.26 -13.89 -23.83
C LYS A 142 -0.38 -13.80 -22.46
N TYR A 143 -1.68 -13.53 -22.43
CA TYR A 143 -2.47 -13.82 -21.23
C TYR A 143 -2.39 -15.31 -20.97
N LYS A 144 -1.38 -15.70 -20.18
CA LYS A 144 -1.39 -16.60 -19.03
C LYS A 144 0.06 -16.58 -18.51
N ARG A 145 0.40 -15.55 -17.72
CA ARG A 145 1.48 -15.73 -16.76
C ARG A 145 0.93 -16.70 -15.72
N GLN A 146 1.09 -18.00 -15.97
CA GLN A 146 1.22 -18.96 -14.89
C GLN A 146 2.36 -18.40 -14.05
N ARG A 147 2.01 -17.83 -12.88
CA ARG A 147 3.02 -17.60 -11.86
C ARG A 147 3.64 -18.97 -11.65
N VAL A 148 4.89 -19.15 -12.05
CA VAL A 148 5.71 -20.20 -11.47
C VAL A 148 6.03 -19.68 -10.07
N SER A 149 5.04 -19.81 -9.18
CA SER A 149 5.33 -20.00 -7.78
C SER A 149 6.33 -21.14 -7.74
N SER A 150 7.49 -20.88 -7.14
CA SER A 150 8.35 -21.93 -6.63
C SER A 150 7.47 -22.96 -5.95
N ALA A 151 7.23 -24.09 -6.63
CA ALA A 151 6.54 -25.24 -6.09
C ALA A 151 7.45 -25.84 -5.03
N SER A 152 7.39 -25.23 -3.86
CA SER A 152 7.89 -25.75 -2.61
C SER A 152 6.66 -25.92 -1.74
N SER A 153 6.02 -27.08 -1.85
CA SER A 153 5.20 -27.68 -0.79
C SER A 153 4.06 -26.81 -0.20
N SER A 154 3.48 -25.86 -0.95
CA SER A 154 2.42 -24.96 -0.44
C SER A 154 1.06 -25.06 -1.15
N ASP A 155 0.93 -25.84 -2.23
CA ASP A 155 -0.31 -25.89 -3.01
C ASP A 155 -1.50 -26.53 -2.26
N GLY A 156 -1.23 -27.47 -1.34
CA GLY A 156 -2.28 -28.03 -0.47
C GLY A 156 -2.88 -26.99 0.48
N VAL A 157 -2.03 -26.20 1.12
CA VAL A 157 -2.43 -25.16 2.08
C VAL A 157 -3.26 -24.07 1.40
N VAL A 158 -2.89 -23.65 0.18
CA VAL A 158 -3.64 -22.62 -0.56
C VAL A 158 -5.03 -23.11 -1.01
N ASN A 159 -5.18 -24.40 -1.31
CA ASN A 159 -6.48 -24.98 -1.64
C ASN A 159 -7.36 -25.14 -0.39
N GLU A 160 -6.80 -25.60 0.73
CA GLU A 160 -7.52 -25.65 2.01
C GLU A 160 -8.02 -24.27 2.46
N PHE A 161 -7.20 -23.21 2.30
CA PHE A 161 -7.64 -21.86 2.59
C PHE A 161 -8.76 -21.38 1.68
N ARG A 162 -8.78 -21.80 0.41
CA ARG A 162 -9.86 -21.47 -0.53
C ARG A 162 -11.17 -22.13 -0.12
N ASP A 163 -11.13 -23.41 0.21
CA ASP A 163 -12.31 -24.18 0.62
C ASP A 163 -12.87 -23.63 1.94
N LEU A 164 -11.99 -23.26 2.89
CA LEU A 164 -12.41 -22.60 4.13
C LEU A 164 -13.05 -21.24 3.90
N ILE A 165 -12.56 -20.44 2.95
CA ILE A 165 -13.18 -19.17 2.58
C ILE A 165 -14.57 -19.38 2.01
N GLU A 166 -14.76 -20.41 1.17
CA GLU A 166 -16.05 -20.74 0.58
C GLU A 166 -17.07 -21.18 1.65
N ILE A 167 -16.66 -22.08 2.54
CA ILE A 167 -17.48 -22.52 3.70
C ILE A 167 -17.83 -21.34 4.61
N LEU A 168 -16.87 -20.44 4.88
CA LEU A 168 -17.13 -19.25 5.68
C LEU A 168 -18.14 -18.31 5.01
N ASN A 169 -18.05 -18.11 3.70
CA ASN A 169 -19.00 -17.28 2.96
C ASN A 169 -20.42 -17.88 2.96
N GLU A 170 -20.55 -19.21 2.82
CA GLU A 170 -21.85 -19.88 2.94
C GLU A 170 -22.44 -19.72 4.34
N LYS A 171 -21.61 -19.85 5.38
CA LYS A 171 -22.05 -19.67 6.76
C LYS A 171 -22.47 -18.22 7.05
N ILE A 172 -21.73 -17.23 6.54
CA ILE A 172 -22.09 -15.81 6.65
C ILE A 172 -23.46 -15.57 6.01
N LYS A 173 -23.66 -16.05 4.78
CA LYS A 173 -24.94 -15.91 4.08
C LYS A 173 -26.10 -16.55 4.84
N SER A 174 -25.88 -17.75 5.38
CA SER A 174 -26.89 -18.42 6.19
C SER A 174 -27.23 -17.66 7.48
N GLN A 175 -26.23 -17.04 8.13
CA GLN A 175 -26.45 -16.19 9.30
C GLN A 175 -27.20 -14.90 8.93
N GLU A 176 -26.89 -14.29 7.79
CA GLU A 176 -27.61 -13.11 7.29
C GLU A 176 -29.09 -13.43 7.04
N ASP A 177 -29.39 -14.58 6.42
CA ASP A 177 -30.78 -15.03 6.19
C ASP A 177 -31.53 -15.27 7.51
N GLN A 178 -30.86 -15.82 8.54
CA GLN A 178 -31.47 -15.99 9.86
C GLN A 178 -31.73 -14.65 10.55
N ILE A 179 -30.79 -13.71 10.48
CA ILE A 179 -30.95 -12.36 11.04
C ILE A 179 -32.16 -11.68 10.39
N LEU A 180 -32.32 -11.83 9.07
CA LEU A 180 -33.45 -11.24 8.36
C LEU A 180 -34.79 -11.80 8.85
N LYS A 181 -34.90 -13.12 9.04
CA LYS A 181 -36.11 -13.75 9.60
C LYS A 181 -36.43 -13.23 11.01
N TYR A 182 -35.42 -13.15 11.89
CA TYR A 182 -35.64 -12.61 13.23
C TYR A 182 -36.04 -11.13 13.21
N GLN A 183 -35.54 -10.34 12.26
CA GLN A 183 -35.98 -8.96 12.09
C GLN A 183 -37.44 -8.85 11.67
N ASP A 184 -37.90 -9.73 10.77
CA ASP A 184 -39.30 -9.78 10.34
C ASP A 184 -40.23 -10.19 11.49
N GLU A 185 -39.86 -11.20 12.27
CA GLU A 185 -40.62 -11.64 13.46
C GLU A 185 -40.70 -10.54 14.53
N ILE A 186 -39.59 -9.84 14.79
CA ILE A 186 -39.58 -8.71 15.73
C ILE A 186 -40.50 -7.58 15.25
N LYS A 187 -40.54 -7.34 13.94
CA LYS A 187 -41.42 -6.32 13.35
C LYS A 187 -42.89 -6.69 13.52
N GLU A 188 -43.26 -7.93 13.23
CA GLU A 188 -44.63 -8.42 13.40
C GLU A 188 -45.08 -8.34 14.86
N MET A 189 -44.28 -8.84 15.80
CA MET A 189 -44.58 -8.72 17.23
C MET A 189 -44.71 -7.27 17.69
N LYS A 190 -43.94 -6.36 17.10
CA LYS A 190 -44.01 -4.92 17.43
C LYS A 190 -45.32 -4.31 16.92
N ASP A 191 -45.73 -4.67 15.71
CA ASP A 191 -46.99 -4.21 15.11
C ASP A 191 -48.20 -4.76 15.88
N GLU A 192 -48.18 -6.03 16.30
CA GLU A 192 -49.22 -6.63 17.16
C GLU A 192 -49.31 -5.95 18.53
N ASN A 193 -48.17 -5.73 19.18
CA ASN A 193 -48.13 -5.01 20.46
C ASN A 193 -48.63 -3.57 20.33
N GLN A 194 -48.36 -2.91 19.20
CA GLN A 194 -48.88 -1.58 18.94
C GLN A 194 -50.40 -1.61 18.77
N LYS A 195 -50.92 -2.55 17.98
CA LYS A 195 -52.35 -2.74 17.82
C LYS A 195 -53.07 -3.02 19.15
N MET A 196 -52.50 -3.90 19.99
CA MET A 196 -53.05 -4.15 21.33
C MET A 196 -53.04 -2.89 22.22
N LYS A 197 -52.04 -2.02 22.10
CA LYS A 197 -52.02 -0.74 22.82
C LYS A 197 -53.10 0.20 22.32
N ASP A 198 -53.30 0.29 21.01
CA ASP A 198 -54.31 1.15 20.38
C ASP A 198 -55.72 0.65 20.73
N ASP A 199 -55.98 -0.66 20.66
CA ASP A 199 -57.25 -1.28 21.07
C ASP A 199 -57.54 -1.05 22.56
N ASN A 200 -56.53 -1.20 23.42
CA ASN A 200 -56.64 -0.91 24.85
C ASN A 200 -56.90 0.58 25.13
N ALA A 201 -56.32 1.49 24.34
CA ALA A 201 -56.57 2.93 24.46
C ALA A 201 -58.00 3.27 24.01
N ALA A 202 -58.45 2.73 22.88
CA ALA A 202 -59.81 2.91 22.37
C ALA A 202 -60.86 2.36 23.34
N PHE A 203 -60.62 1.19 23.94
CA PHE A 203 -61.51 0.62 24.96
C PHE A 203 -61.59 1.52 26.21
N LYS A 204 -60.45 2.08 26.66
CA LYS A 204 -60.44 3.04 27.77
C LYS A 204 -61.22 4.31 27.44
N GLU A 205 -61.09 4.85 26.23
CA GLU A 205 -61.87 6.02 25.79
C GLU A 205 -63.38 5.75 25.71
N ASP A 206 -63.80 4.58 25.18
CA ASP A 206 -65.22 4.19 25.15
C ASP A 206 -65.79 4.02 26.56
N MET A 207 -65.04 3.40 27.48
CA MET A 207 -65.41 3.29 28.89
C MET A 207 -65.58 4.66 29.56
N LEU A 208 -64.61 5.58 29.37
CA LEU A 208 -64.68 6.94 29.93
C LEU A 208 -65.87 7.73 29.36
N SER A 209 -66.16 7.55 28.07
CA SER A 209 -67.30 8.18 27.39
C SER A 209 -68.64 7.66 27.90
N ARG A 210 -68.79 6.34 28.12
CA ARG A 210 -70.03 5.71 28.64
C ARG A 210 -70.30 6.02 30.10
N LEU A 211 -69.27 6.23 30.91
CA LEU A 211 -69.38 6.64 32.31
C LEU A 211 -69.61 8.17 32.47
N GLY A 212 -69.71 8.92 31.36
CA GLY A 212 -70.04 10.35 31.37
C GLY A 212 -68.87 11.26 31.78
N PHE A 213 -67.63 10.77 31.78
CA PHE A 213 -66.46 11.60 32.01
C PHE A 213 -66.04 12.27 30.69
N ALA A 214 -66.30 13.58 30.56
CA ALA A 214 -65.75 14.38 29.47
C ALA A 214 -64.20 14.39 29.54
N PRO A 215 -63.48 14.51 28.41
CA PRO A 215 -62.02 14.59 28.41
C PRO A 215 -61.57 15.80 29.23
N ALA A 216 -61.08 15.55 30.44
CA ALA A 216 -60.51 16.60 31.26
C ALA A 216 -59.21 17.06 30.60
N MET A 217 -59.21 18.33 30.21
CA MET A 217 -58.03 19.12 29.85
C MET A 217 -56.95 18.98 30.93
N TYR A 218 -56.10 17.96 30.84
CA TYR A 218 -54.88 17.85 31.65
C TYR A 218 -53.69 18.38 30.86
N ASN A 219 -53.78 19.65 30.49
CA ASN A 219 -52.62 20.50 30.33
C ASN A 219 -52.70 21.58 31.42
N ASN A 220 -51.64 21.65 32.23
CA ASN A 220 -51.35 22.63 33.30
C ASN A 220 -51.77 22.24 34.73
N LEU A 221 -50.88 21.51 35.42
CA LEU A 221 -50.51 21.85 36.80
C LEU A 221 -49.02 21.49 37.04
N PRO A 222 -48.32 22.27 37.88
CA PRO A 222 -46.89 22.53 37.78
C PRO A 222 -46.01 21.44 38.40
N ILE A 223 -44.82 21.29 37.82
CA ILE A 223 -43.72 20.43 38.28
C ILE A 223 -43.34 20.81 39.73
N PRO A 224 -43.42 19.89 40.71
CA PRO A 224 -42.78 20.09 42.01
C PRO A 224 -41.26 19.79 41.94
N PRO A 225 -40.44 20.42 42.79
CA PRO A 225 -39.00 20.52 42.60
C PRO A 225 -38.27 19.19 42.83
N GLN A 226 -37.17 19.04 42.12
CA GLN A 226 -36.25 17.92 42.27
C GLN A 226 -35.55 17.99 43.64
N GLU A 227 -35.66 16.94 44.43
CA GLU A 227 -34.74 16.70 45.54
C GLU A 227 -33.54 15.90 45.02
N HIS A 228 -32.39 16.56 45.07
CA HIS A 228 -31.07 15.95 44.93
C HIS A 228 -30.80 15.03 46.14
N ASN A 229 -30.39 13.79 45.85
CA ASN A 229 -29.33 13.09 46.57
C ASN A 229 -28.73 12.01 45.68
#